data_AF-A0A1I2MLD2-F1
#
_entry.id   AF-A0A1I2MLD2-F1
#
_cell.length_a   1.000
_cell.length_b   1.000
_cell.length_c   1.000
_cell.angle_alpha   90.00
_cell.angle_beta   90.00
_cell.angle_gamma   90.00
#
_symmetry.space_group_name_H-M   'P 1'
#
loop_
_entity.id
_entity.type
_entity.pdbx_description
1 polymer ?
#
loop_
_entity_poly.entity_id
_entity_poly.type
_entity_poly.pdbx_seq_one_letter_code
_entity_poly.pdbx_strand_id
1 'polypeptide(L)'
;MAVSYKKLWKILIDKEMKKKDLQAAAKVSWASITKLSKGEKVSMDVLIKICKVLECDVGDVMELILDAPKEYAKALSSENNTITLISQDKAILVPAEKHDEMTLLEGGNVATTISPKGVREPAFAEIIIGVMSAHFPNGFRIDSPIELLRFRRFAAEDFGDEISIADEELMKSIASCGTFFDGKMYVVESEIERRIQNKVDLAIWGGAKIIFYNAFYARHEEWLFAGSVISEKMLKDILVKLYPKYTHRANYFSPKARNGTELAKIRSEIMRVWGSDVVLNYEQLSERLPYIPLDKIKYALAYNGDFIWNATEVYTHVGRVDVTDEECAAIANYVAVACRTDGYASLNDVPLGEIEKRNYELTLRAIHNAVFGIVLADKYDRRGKIITRKGDTLDALAIMKEHCRTLDKCSLQDLLDFERELTGESHRWIPMEAGYSVMVRADEDSYVAEKYVHFDAAEIDRALDLFVTGEYLPLKSVTTFAAFPHCGQAWNLFLLESYCRRFSDRFCFEVLAVNSKNAGAIVRKSCRLSYLQIMADAVADSDILLEKAAIEEFLCNNGYIGRRSYAKTDELIKQAKAIREKRD
;
A
#
# COMPACT_ATOMS: atom_id res chain seq x y z
N MET A 1 -8.75 2.14 -1.23
CA MET A 1 -9.94 1.56 -1.87
C MET A 1 -9.66 1.37 -3.35
N ALA A 2 -9.48 0.13 -3.78
CA ALA A 2 -9.34 -0.26 -5.18
C ALA A 2 -10.72 -0.51 -5.82
N VAL A 3 -10.82 -0.40 -7.14
CA VAL A 3 -12.06 -0.71 -7.89
C VAL A 3 -11.88 -2.04 -8.62
N SER A 4 -12.87 -2.92 -8.54
CA SER A 4 -12.91 -4.18 -9.28
C SER A 4 -14.03 -4.14 -10.31
N TYR A 5 -13.70 -4.44 -11.57
CA TYR A 5 -14.65 -4.60 -12.68
C TYR A 5 -14.83 -6.07 -13.07
N LYS A 6 -14.56 -7.02 -12.16
CA LYS A 6 -14.74 -8.46 -12.44
C LYS A 6 -16.19 -8.78 -12.81
N LYS A 7 -17.15 -8.08 -12.20
CA LYS A 7 -18.57 -8.26 -12.51
C LYS A 7 -18.91 -7.84 -13.95
N LEU A 8 -18.39 -6.71 -14.42
CA LEU A 8 -18.47 -6.30 -15.83
C LEU A 8 -18.02 -7.43 -16.78
N TRP A 9 -16.86 -8.03 -16.54
CA TRP A 9 -16.32 -9.07 -17.43
C TRP A 9 -17.17 -10.34 -17.44
N LYS A 10 -17.82 -10.68 -16.32
CA LYS A 10 -18.80 -11.78 -16.29
C LYS A 10 -20.01 -11.46 -17.17
N ILE A 11 -20.57 -10.26 -17.07
CA ILE A 11 -21.70 -9.82 -17.90
C ILE A 11 -21.36 -9.90 -19.41
N LEU A 12 -20.13 -9.53 -19.80
CA LEU A 12 -19.71 -9.68 -21.20
C LEU A 12 -19.67 -11.15 -21.64
N ILE A 13 -19.20 -12.05 -20.78
CA ILE A 13 -19.18 -13.49 -21.08
C ILE A 13 -20.60 -14.01 -21.24
N ASP A 14 -21.51 -13.64 -20.34
CA ASP A 14 -22.92 -14.08 -20.35
C ASP A 14 -23.66 -13.56 -21.60
N LYS A 15 -23.23 -12.42 -22.16
CA LYS A 15 -23.77 -11.84 -23.40
C LYS A 15 -22.95 -12.17 -24.65
N GLU A 16 -21.97 -13.07 -24.56
CA GLU A 16 -21.05 -13.44 -25.65
C GLU A 16 -20.34 -12.24 -26.33
N MET A 17 -20.10 -11.15 -25.59
CA MET A 17 -19.47 -9.93 -26.09
C MET A 17 -17.97 -9.91 -25.81
N LYS A 18 -17.17 -9.48 -26.78
CA LYS A 18 -15.75 -9.15 -26.57
C LYS A 18 -15.61 -7.71 -26.09
N LYS A 19 -14.46 -7.38 -25.50
CA LYS A 19 -14.15 -6.00 -25.06
C LYS A 19 -14.23 -4.96 -26.19
N LYS A 20 -13.90 -5.35 -27.44
CA LYS A 20 -14.06 -4.51 -28.63
C LYS A 20 -15.54 -4.27 -28.97
N ASP A 21 -16.40 -5.25 -28.74
CA ASP A 21 -17.84 -5.14 -28.99
C ASP A 21 -18.47 -4.19 -27.97
N LEU A 22 -18.07 -4.28 -26.70
CA LEU A 22 -18.47 -3.30 -25.68
C LEU A 22 -17.96 -1.90 -26.00
N GLN A 23 -16.72 -1.77 -26.47
CA GLN A 23 -16.16 -0.47 -26.88
C GLN A 23 -17.03 0.19 -27.96
N ALA A 24 -17.36 -0.58 -29.01
CA ALA A 24 -18.16 -0.10 -30.13
C ALA A 24 -19.58 0.23 -29.69
N ALA A 25 -20.22 -0.65 -28.92
CA ALA A 25 -21.59 -0.47 -28.46
C ALA A 25 -21.74 0.72 -27.48
N ALA A 26 -20.83 0.85 -26.51
CA ALA A 26 -20.88 1.92 -25.50
C ALA A 26 -20.29 3.25 -25.99
N LYS A 27 -19.71 3.29 -27.20
CA LYS A 27 -19.04 4.46 -27.78
C LYS A 27 -18.03 5.08 -26.78
N VAL A 28 -17.20 4.21 -26.20
CA VAL A 28 -16.12 4.58 -25.27
C VAL A 28 -14.77 4.35 -25.92
N SER A 29 -13.74 5.09 -25.50
CA SER A 29 -12.40 4.94 -26.06
C SER A 29 -11.77 3.61 -25.63
N TRP A 30 -10.88 3.07 -26.46
CA TRP A 30 -10.11 1.87 -26.11
C TRP A 30 -9.29 2.09 -24.82
N ALA A 31 -8.79 3.32 -24.61
CA ALA A 31 -8.12 3.71 -23.37
C ALA A 31 -9.01 3.48 -22.13
N SER A 32 -10.32 3.74 -22.23
CA SER A 32 -11.27 3.49 -21.14
C SER A 32 -11.43 1.99 -20.86
N ILE A 33 -11.50 1.16 -21.90
CA ILE A 33 -11.55 -0.31 -21.79
C ILE A 33 -10.27 -0.86 -21.16
N THR A 34 -9.10 -0.30 -21.50
CA THR A 34 -7.82 -0.67 -20.89
C THR A 34 -7.77 -0.31 -19.40
N LYS A 35 -8.25 0.88 -19.02
CA LYS A 35 -8.37 1.29 -17.60
C LYS A 35 -9.27 0.34 -16.81
N LEU A 36 -10.45 0.01 -17.35
CA LEU A 36 -11.36 -0.97 -16.76
C LEU A 36 -10.67 -2.34 -16.59
N SER A 37 -9.88 -2.75 -17.58
CA SER A 37 -9.17 -4.04 -17.54
C SER A 37 -8.08 -4.10 -16.46
N LYS A 38 -7.48 -2.94 -16.13
CA LYS A 38 -6.45 -2.79 -15.11
C LYS A 38 -7.01 -2.49 -13.70
N GLY A 39 -8.33 -2.38 -13.55
CA GLY A 39 -8.94 -1.98 -12.28
C GLY A 39 -8.74 -0.50 -11.94
N GLU A 40 -8.44 0.33 -12.93
CA GLU A 40 -8.25 1.77 -12.76
C GLU A 40 -9.59 2.52 -12.75
N LYS A 41 -9.60 3.72 -12.16
CA LYS A 41 -10.79 4.57 -12.12
C LYS A 41 -11.10 5.10 -13.52
N VAL A 42 -12.37 5.03 -13.91
CA VAL A 42 -12.92 5.71 -15.09
C VAL A 42 -13.96 6.75 -14.66
N SER A 43 -14.31 7.68 -15.55
CA SER A 43 -15.34 8.68 -15.24
C SER A 43 -16.74 8.06 -15.12
N MET A 44 -17.63 8.73 -14.40
CA MET A 44 -19.03 8.31 -14.28
C MET A 44 -19.73 8.24 -15.65
N ASP A 45 -19.40 9.13 -16.58
CA ASP A 45 -19.96 9.10 -17.94
C ASP A 45 -19.63 7.81 -18.70
N VAL A 46 -18.44 7.26 -18.51
CA VAL A 46 -18.03 5.97 -19.09
C VAL A 46 -18.86 4.84 -18.49
N LEU A 47 -19.05 4.84 -17.16
CA LEU A 47 -19.86 3.84 -16.47
C LEU A 47 -21.32 3.91 -16.90
N ILE A 48 -21.91 5.11 -16.99
CA ILE A 48 -23.30 5.31 -17.45
C ILE A 48 -23.49 4.78 -18.86
N LYS A 49 -22.55 5.04 -19.78
CA LYS A 49 -22.60 4.51 -21.16
C LYS A 49 -22.56 2.98 -21.19
N ILE A 50 -21.72 2.36 -20.36
CA ILE A 50 -21.61 0.91 -20.25
C ILE A 50 -22.89 0.30 -19.64
N CYS A 51 -23.39 0.87 -18.56
CA CYS A 51 -24.63 0.43 -17.89
C CYS A 51 -25.83 0.48 -18.83
N LYS A 52 -25.93 1.55 -19.65
CA LYS A 52 -26.99 1.69 -20.68
C LYS A 52 -26.95 0.60 -21.75
N VAL A 53 -25.76 0.20 -22.19
CA VAL A 53 -25.60 -0.85 -23.22
C VAL A 53 -25.86 -2.24 -22.66
N LEU A 54 -25.51 -2.46 -21.39
CA LEU A 54 -25.63 -3.76 -20.75
C LEU A 54 -26.96 -3.96 -20.02
N GLU A 55 -27.78 -2.90 -19.93
CA GLU A 55 -29.07 -2.87 -19.23
C GLU A 55 -28.97 -3.28 -17.76
N CYS A 56 -28.01 -2.69 -17.04
CA CYS A 56 -27.74 -2.97 -15.63
C CYS A 56 -27.40 -1.69 -14.84
N ASP A 57 -27.30 -1.78 -13.51
CA ASP A 57 -26.87 -0.68 -12.66
C ASP A 57 -25.34 -0.71 -12.42
N VAL A 58 -24.76 0.39 -11.95
CA VAL A 58 -23.31 0.52 -11.71
C VAL A 58 -22.77 -0.50 -10.72
N GLY A 59 -23.59 -0.94 -9.75
CA GLY A 59 -23.23 -1.99 -8.77
C GLY A 59 -23.09 -3.39 -9.37
N ASP A 60 -23.66 -3.63 -10.55
CA ASP A 60 -23.51 -4.86 -11.32
C ASP A 60 -22.24 -4.83 -12.18
N VAL A 61 -21.72 -3.64 -12.47
CA VAL A 61 -20.51 -3.43 -13.28
C VAL A 61 -19.26 -3.41 -12.43
N MET A 62 -19.32 -2.78 -11.25
CA MET A 62 -18.17 -2.57 -10.37
C MET A 62 -18.46 -2.78 -8.89
N GLU A 63 -17.39 -3.04 -8.14
CA GLU A 63 -17.40 -3.09 -6.68
C GLU A 63 -16.16 -2.38 -6.12
N LEU A 64 -16.29 -1.84 -4.91
CA LEU A 64 -15.19 -1.23 -4.20
C LEU A 64 -14.54 -2.29 -3.29
N ILE A 65 -13.25 -2.55 -3.51
CA ILE A 65 -12.46 -3.43 -2.64
C ILE A 65 -11.87 -2.56 -1.53
N LEU A 66 -12.22 -2.90 -0.29
CA LEU A 66 -11.59 -2.36 0.90
C LEU A 66 -10.19 -2.96 1.03
N ASP A 67 -9.18 -2.11 1.13
CA ASP A 67 -7.82 -2.57 1.42
C ASP A 67 -7.82 -3.07 2.87
N ALA A 68 -7.68 -4.38 3.08
CA ALA A 68 -7.51 -4.91 4.43
C ALA A 68 -6.25 -4.28 5.06
N PRO A 69 -6.30 -3.85 6.34
CA PRO A 69 -5.11 -3.40 7.05
C PRO A 69 -4.04 -4.49 7.00
N LYS A 70 -2.81 -4.11 6.59
CA LYS A 70 -1.67 -5.01 6.35
C LYS A 70 -1.18 -5.79 7.58
N GLU A 71 -1.85 -5.69 8.73
CA GLU A 71 -1.50 -6.39 9.97
C GLU A 71 -2.09 -7.82 10.07
N TYR A 72 -3.16 -8.17 9.35
CA TYR A 72 -3.83 -9.46 9.53
C TYR A 72 -3.33 -10.61 8.64
N ALA A 73 -2.48 -10.35 7.65
CA ALA A 73 -1.96 -11.39 6.74
C ALA A 73 -0.77 -12.19 7.31
N LYS A 74 -0.25 -11.81 8.49
CA LYS A 74 0.90 -12.49 9.13
C LYS A 74 0.50 -13.65 10.05
N ALA A 75 -0.80 -13.78 10.39
CA ALA A 75 -1.31 -14.77 11.33
C ALA A 75 -1.90 -16.04 10.68
N LEU A 76 -2.00 -16.09 9.35
CA LEU A 76 -2.61 -17.22 8.61
C LEU A 76 -1.61 -18.02 7.74
N SER A 77 -0.31 -17.79 7.91
CA SER A 77 0.76 -18.54 7.21
C SER A 77 1.69 -19.32 8.15
N SER A 78 1.43 -19.34 9.46
CA SER A 78 2.23 -20.08 10.45
C SER A 78 1.59 -21.37 11.01
N GLU A 79 0.37 -21.74 10.57
CA GLU A 79 -0.25 -23.01 10.94
C GLU A 79 -0.65 -23.77 9.67
N ASN A 80 0.24 -24.64 9.21
CA ASN A 80 -0.07 -25.92 8.56
C ASN A 80 1.26 -26.61 8.20
N ASN A 81 1.93 -27.11 9.24
CA ASN A 81 2.94 -28.14 9.11
C ASN A 81 2.30 -29.47 9.55
N THR A 82 2.32 -30.44 8.65
CA THR A 82 2.34 -31.89 8.92
C THR A 82 1.25 -32.50 9.82
N ILE A 83 0.23 -33.09 9.20
CA ILE A 83 -0.43 -34.28 9.76
C ILE A 83 0.17 -35.51 9.06
N THR A 84 1.04 -36.20 9.78
CA THR A 84 1.46 -37.56 9.46
C THR A 84 0.32 -38.49 9.86
N LEU A 85 -0.42 -39.03 8.89
CA LEU A 85 -1.26 -40.19 9.14
C LEU A 85 -0.36 -41.42 9.18
N ILE A 86 -0.21 -41.96 10.38
CA ILE A 86 0.35 -43.27 10.66
C ILE A 86 -0.67 -44.30 10.16
N SER A 87 -0.32 -45.08 9.14
CA SER A 87 -0.93 -46.40 8.93
C SER A 87 0.17 -47.47 8.98
N GLN A 88 -0.09 -48.46 9.82
CA GLN A 88 0.77 -49.60 10.10
C GLN A 88 0.74 -50.62 8.95
N ASP A 89 1.90 -51.24 8.73
CA ASP A 89 2.15 -52.62 8.29
C ASP A 89 1.56 -53.14 6.96
N LYS A 90 2.45 -53.34 5.98
CA LYS A 90 3.00 -54.68 5.69
C LYS A 90 4.18 -54.61 4.71
N ALA A 91 5.31 -55.15 5.16
CA ALA A 91 6.50 -55.44 4.38
C ALA A 91 6.27 -56.59 3.38
N ILE A 92 6.92 -56.55 2.20
CA ILE A 92 7.64 -57.70 1.62
C ILE A 92 8.93 -57.19 0.93
N LEU A 93 10.00 -57.94 1.18
CA LEU A 93 11.42 -57.82 0.83
C LEU A 93 11.77 -57.82 -0.69
N VAL A 94 12.70 -56.92 -1.09
CA VAL A 94 14.12 -57.12 -1.60
C VAL A 94 14.42 -58.41 -2.44
N PRO A 95 15.38 -58.48 -3.42
CA PRO A 95 16.50 -57.58 -3.87
C PRO A 95 16.52 -57.33 -5.42
N ALA A 96 17.21 -56.35 -6.02
CA ALA A 96 18.64 -55.98 -6.10
C ALA A 96 19.57 -56.98 -6.83
N GLU A 97 20.42 -56.42 -7.72
CA GLU A 97 21.60 -56.95 -8.46
C GLU A 97 21.42 -57.14 -9.98
N LYS A 98 22.40 -56.99 -10.87
CA LYS A 98 23.65 -56.18 -11.06
C LYS A 98 24.32 -56.77 -12.34
N HIS A 99 25.08 -55.96 -13.11
CA HIS A 99 26.05 -56.35 -14.16
C HIS A 99 25.48 -56.97 -15.46
N ASP A 100 26.03 -56.88 -16.68
CA ASP A 100 27.35 -56.48 -17.19
C ASP A 100 27.30 -56.21 -18.73
N GLU A 101 28.48 -55.88 -19.27
CA GLU A 101 28.92 -55.41 -20.59
C GLU A 101 28.58 -56.20 -21.90
N MET A 102 28.54 -55.43 -23.00
CA MET A 102 29.22 -55.58 -24.32
C MET A 102 29.22 -56.93 -25.09
N THR A 103 28.71 -56.93 -26.35
CA THR A 103 29.48 -57.21 -27.60
C THR A 103 28.60 -57.30 -28.86
N LEU A 104 29.21 -56.88 -29.98
CA LEU A 104 28.80 -57.04 -31.39
C LEU A 104 28.90 -58.50 -31.86
N LEU A 105 28.12 -58.91 -32.86
CA LEU A 105 28.60 -59.54 -34.12
C LEU A 105 27.44 -59.85 -35.10
N GLU A 106 27.86 -60.03 -36.35
CA GLU A 106 27.16 -59.93 -37.64
C GLU A 106 26.31 -61.15 -38.07
N GLY A 107 25.48 -60.94 -39.09
CA GLY A 107 24.93 -62.00 -39.95
C GLY A 107 23.77 -61.52 -40.83
N GLY A 108 24.05 -61.21 -42.11
CA GLY A 108 23.09 -60.68 -43.08
C GLY A 108 22.36 -61.71 -43.95
N ASN A 109 21.29 -61.29 -44.64
CA ASN A 109 21.23 -61.22 -46.11
C ASN A 109 19.89 -60.65 -46.64
N VAL A 110 20.05 -59.54 -47.39
CA VAL A 110 19.39 -59.00 -48.59
C VAL A 110 18.14 -59.70 -49.19
N ALA A 111 17.06 -58.91 -49.36
CA ALA A 111 16.37 -58.73 -50.64
C ALA A 111 15.57 -57.40 -50.70
N THR A 112 16.05 -56.50 -51.56
CA THR A 112 15.49 -55.33 -52.27
C THR A 112 13.94 -55.25 -52.31
N THR A 113 13.25 -54.10 -52.30
CA THR A 113 13.44 -52.95 -53.20
C THR A 113 12.48 -51.77 -52.85
N ILE A 114 12.95 -50.54 -53.11
CA ILE A 114 12.22 -49.29 -53.47
C ILE A 114 11.78 -48.34 -52.34
N SER A 115 12.55 -47.25 -52.19
CA SER A 115 12.16 -45.97 -51.59
C SER A 115 11.20 -45.16 -52.48
N PRO A 116 10.52 -44.15 -51.93
CA PRO A 116 10.51 -42.86 -52.61
C PRO A 116 10.82 -41.65 -51.71
N LYS A 117 11.80 -40.88 -52.20
CA LYS A 117 11.96 -39.41 -52.16
C LYS A 117 11.87 -38.72 -50.79
N GLY A 118 13.04 -38.56 -50.19
CA GLY A 118 13.31 -37.50 -49.22
C GLY A 118 13.26 -36.11 -49.87
N VAL A 119 12.40 -35.26 -49.32
CA VAL A 119 12.53 -33.79 -49.42
C VAL A 119 13.66 -33.37 -48.49
N ARG A 120 14.57 -32.52 -48.98
CA ARG A 120 15.71 -32.01 -48.22
C ARG A 120 15.24 -31.13 -47.05
N GLU A 121 15.58 -31.50 -45.80
CA GLU A 121 15.20 -30.83 -44.55
C GLU A 121 15.34 -29.28 -44.51
N PRO A 122 16.33 -28.63 -45.14
CA PRO A 122 16.44 -27.16 -45.12
C PRO A 122 15.37 -26.43 -45.95
N ALA A 123 14.98 -26.99 -47.10
CA ALA A 123 14.00 -26.36 -47.99
C ALA A 123 12.57 -26.40 -47.40
N PHE A 124 12.28 -27.46 -46.63
CA PHE A 124 10.97 -27.62 -46.01
C PHE A 124 10.75 -26.66 -44.83
N ALA A 125 11.80 -26.43 -44.02
CA ALA A 125 11.75 -25.43 -42.94
C ALA A 125 11.56 -24.00 -43.48
N GLU A 126 12.18 -23.66 -44.61
CA GLU A 126 12.00 -22.36 -45.27
C GLU A 126 10.56 -22.16 -45.77
N ILE A 127 9.95 -23.18 -46.37
CA ILE A 127 8.53 -23.15 -46.76
C ILE A 127 7.65 -22.93 -45.53
N ILE A 128 7.91 -23.67 -44.43
CA ILE A 128 7.13 -23.53 -43.20
C ILE A 128 7.21 -22.11 -42.64
N ILE A 129 8.43 -21.57 -42.53
CA ILE A 129 8.67 -20.21 -42.04
C ILE A 129 7.98 -19.19 -42.94
N GLY A 130 8.11 -19.32 -44.26
CA GLY A 130 7.49 -18.41 -45.24
C GLY A 130 5.97 -18.37 -45.13
N VAL A 131 5.31 -19.54 -45.12
CA VAL A 131 3.85 -19.63 -44.99
C VAL A 131 3.37 -19.12 -43.63
N MET A 132 4.06 -19.48 -42.55
CA MET A 132 3.77 -19.01 -41.20
C MET A 132 3.82 -17.48 -41.10
N SER A 133 4.89 -16.86 -41.61
CA SER A 133 5.09 -15.41 -41.56
C SER A 133 4.10 -14.65 -42.44
N ALA A 134 3.78 -15.16 -43.65
CA ALA A 134 2.91 -14.47 -44.60
C ALA A 134 1.42 -14.58 -44.22
N HIS A 135 0.95 -15.77 -43.80
CA HIS A 135 -0.47 -16.07 -43.68
C HIS A 135 -0.95 -16.27 -42.24
N PHE A 136 -0.03 -16.47 -41.28
CA PHE A 136 -0.36 -16.71 -39.87
C PHE A 136 0.32 -15.72 -38.90
N PRO A 137 0.28 -14.39 -39.15
CA PRO A 137 0.95 -13.40 -38.28
C PRO A 137 0.34 -13.34 -36.86
N ASN A 138 -0.88 -13.85 -36.67
CA ASN A 138 -1.56 -13.91 -35.38
C ASN A 138 -1.40 -15.27 -34.66
N GLY A 139 -0.45 -16.08 -35.12
CA GLY A 139 -0.13 -17.41 -34.61
C GLY A 139 -1.03 -18.51 -35.19
N PHE A 140 -0.43 -19.68 -35.34
CA PHE A 140 -1.01 -20.88 -35.94
C PHE A 140 -1.42 -21.90 -34.87
N ARG A 141 -2.69 -22.32 -34.85
CA ARG A 141 -3.19 -23.36 -33.95
C ARG A 141 -2.84 -24.73 -34.51
N ILE A 142 -1.82 -25.35 -33.92
CA ILE A 142 -1.29 -26.64 -34.37
C ILE A 142 -2.33 -27.78 -34.32
N ASP A 143 -3.25 -27.72 -33.35
CA ASP A 143 -4.29 -28.73 -33.16
C ASP A 143 -5.58 -28.47 -33.99
N SER A 144 -5.57 -27.47 -34.88
CA SER A 144 -6.75 -27.10 -35.68
C SER A 144 -6.69 -27.74 -37.07
N PRO A 145 -7.55 -28.72 -37.40
CA PRO A 145 -7.59 -29.33 -38.73
C PRO A 145 -7.85 -28.30 -39.84
N ILE A 146 -8.61 -27.25 -39.52
CA ILE A 146 -8.93 -26.17 -40.46
C ILE A 146 -7.70 -25.30 -40.74
N GLU A 147 -6.86 -25.02 -39.73
CA GLU A 147 -5.64 -24.25 -39.96
C GLU A 147 -4.58 -25.07 -40.68
N LEU A 148 -4.46 -26.37 -40.40
CA LEU A 148 -3.60 -27.30 -41.15
C LEU A 148 -3.99 -27.36 -42.64
N LEU A 149 -5.29 -27.45 -42.94
CA LEU A 149 -5.81 -27.38 -44.32
C LEU A 149 -5.46 -26.05 -44.99
N ARG A 150 -5.64 -24.92 -44.30
CA ARG A 150 -5.26 -23.60 -44.81
C ARG A 150 -3.77 -23.48 -45.05
N PHE A 151 -2.96 -24.00 -44.14
CA PHE A 151 -1.51 -24.00 -44.25
C PHE A 151 -1.04 -24.75 -45.50
N ARG A 152 -1.55 -25.97 -45.73
CA ARG A 152 -1.23 -26.75 -46.95
C ARG A 152 -1.64 -26.01 -48.22
N ARG A 153 -2.80 -25.35 -48.20
CA ARG A 153 -3.27 -24.55 -49.33
C ARG A 153 -2.35 -23.36 -49.62
N PHE A 154 -1.97 -22.60 -48.59
CA PHE A 154 -1.04 -21.48 -48.74
C PHE A 154 0.36 -21.91 -49.16
N ALA A 155 0.85 -23.05 -48.67
CA ALA A 155 2.12 -23.61 -49.12
C ALA A 155 2.11 -23.94 -50.63
N ALA A 156 1.01 -24.52 -51.12
CA ALA A 156 0.85 -24.80 -52.54
C ALA A 156 0.69 -23.52 -53.38
N GLU A 157 -0.01 -22.49 -52.85
CA GLU A 157 -0.18 -21.18 -53.51
C GLU A 157 1.14 -20.41 -53.61
N ASP A 158 1.93 -20.35 -52.52
CA ASP A 158 3.13 -19.51 -52.43
C ASP A 158 4.38 -20.17 -53.03
N PHE A 159 4.52 -21.50 -52.91
CA PHE A 159 5.75 -22.22 -53.26
C PHE A 159 5.55 -23.26 -54.37
N GLY A 160 4.31 -23.48 -54.84
CA GLY A 160 3.99 -24.43 -55.90
C GLY A 160 4.16 -25.91 -55.50
N ASP A 161 4.40 -26.19 -54.22
CA ASP A 161 4.64 -27.53 -53.69
C ASP A 161 3.46 -28.01 -52.84
N GLU A 162 2.89 -29.16 -53.23
CA GLU A 162 1.83 -29.82 -52.48
C GLU A 162 2.44 -30.63 -51.32
N ILE A 163 2.39 -30.05 -50.11
CA ILE A 163 2.88 -30.72 -48.90
C ILE A 163 2.07 -32.00 -48.70
N SER A 164 2.72 -33.15 -48.91
CA SER A 164 2.08 -34.48 -48.93
C SER A 164 2.40 -35.35 -47.70
N ILE A 165 3.14 -34.82 -46.72
CA ILE A 165 3.46 -35.53 -45.46
C ILE A 165 2.22 -35.66 -44.57
N ALA A 166 2.21 -36.64 -43.66
CA ALA A 166 1.11 -36.84 -42.72
C ALA A 166 0.94 -35.63 -41.77
N ASP A 167 -0.28 -35.39 -41.29
CA ASP A 167 -0.57 -34.26 -40.38
C ASP A 167 0.31 -34.29 -39.13
N GLU A 168 0.57 -35.47 -38.57
CA GLU A 168 1.44 -35.65 -37.39
C GLU A 168 2.90 -35.23 -37.66
N GLU A 169 3.42 -35.52 -38.85
CA GLU A 169 4.77 -35.11 -39.26
C GLU A 169 4.83 -33.62 -39.55
N LEU A 170 3.81 -33.06 -40.20
CA LEU A 170 3.70 -31.62 -40.46
C LEU A 170 3.63 -30.82 -39.16
N MET A 171 2.82 -31.27 -38.20
CA MET A 171 2.75 -30.66 -36.87
C MET A 171 4.13 -30.66 -36.19
N LYS A 172 4.87 -31.78 -36.22
CA LYS A 172 6.23 -31.83 -35.66
C LYS A 172 7.19 -30.85 -36.35
N SER A 173 7.14 -30.74 -37.67
CA SER A 173 7.97 -29.78 -38.41
C SER A 173 7.60 -28.33 -38.08
N ILE A 174 6.31 -27.98 -38.06
CA ILE A 174 5.86 -26.63 -37.67
C ILE A 174 6.27 -26.31 -36.23
N ALA A 175 6.14 -27.27 -35.31
CA ALA A 175 6.56 -27.13 -33.92
C ALA A 175 8.08 -26.85 -33.80
N SER A 176 8.89 -27.45 -34.67
CA SER A 176 10.34 -27.25 -34.69
C SER A 176 10.78 -25.89 -35.26
N CYS A 177 9.94 -25.26 -36.10
CA CYS A 177 10.25 -23.98 -36.75
C CYS A 177 9.73 -22.75 -35.98
N GLY A 178 8.90 -22.94 -34.95
CA GLY A 178 8.26 -21.83 -34.24
C GLY A 178 8.38 -21.90 -32.71
N THR A 179 7.91 -20.85 -32.05
CA THR A 179 7.72 -20.76 -30.61
C THR A 179 6.26 -21.00 -30.26
N PHE A 180 6.00 -22.04 -29.45
CA PHE A 180 4.66 -22.30 -28.91
C PHE A 180 4.33 -21.32 -27.78
N PHE A 181 3.20 -20.63 -27.90
CA PHE A 181 2.69 -19.69 -26.91
C PHE A 181 1.16 -19.64 -26.94
N ASP A 182 0.52 -19.83 -25.78
CA ASP A 182 -0.94 -19.73 -25.59
C ASP A 182 -1.79 -20.54 -26.60
N GLY A 183 -1.39 -21.80 -26.86
CA GLY A 183 -2.09 -22.69 -27.79
C GLY A 183 -1.85 -22.41 -29.27
N LYS A 184 -0.86 -21.56 -29.60
CA LYS A 184 -0.48 -21.19 -30.97
C LYS A 184 1.02 -21.24 -31.18
N MET A 185 1.42 -21.51 -32.42
CA MET A 185 2.79 -21.44 -32.91
C MET A 185 3.04 -20.07 -33.55
N TYR A 186 4.16 -19.46 -33.19
CA TYR A 186 4.63 -18.19 -33.76
C TYR A 186 6.01 -18.39 -34.37
N VAL A 187 6.23 -17.87 -35.58
CA VAL A 187 7.58 -17.81 -36.14
C VAL A 187 8.13 -16.42 -35.86
N VAL A 188 9.17 -16.36 -35.02
CA VAL A 188 9.92 -15.14 -34.73
C VAL A 188 11.16 -15.18 -35.61
N GLU A 189 11.30 -14.21 -36.50
CA GLU A 189 12.46 -14.14 -37.39
C GLU A 189 13.75 -13.91 -36.59
N SER A 190 14.85 -14.48 -37.04
CA SER A 190 16.17 -14.33 -36.41
C SER A 190 16.62 -12.86 -36.32
N GLU A 191 16.16 -12.01 -37.24
CA GLU A 191 16.42 -10.56 -37.21
C GLU A 191 15.75 -9.87 -36.02
N ILE A 192 14.56 -10.33 -35.62
CA ILE A 192 13.85 -9.80 -34.44
C ILE A 192 14.57 -10.21 -33.16
N GLU A 193 15.02 -11.47 -33.07
CA GLU A 193 15.84 -11.94 -31.95
C GLU A 193 17.15 -11.15 -31.84
N ARG A 194 17.84 -10.92 -32.97
CA ARG A 194 19.06 -10.11 -33.05
C ARG A 194 18.81 -8.66 -32.62
N ARG A 195 17.67 -8.08 -33.01
CA ARG A 195 17.26 -6.73 -32.59
C ARG A 195 16.96 -6.65 -31.10
N ILE A 196 16.32 -7.68 -30.51
CA ILE A 196 16.13 -7.81 -29.06
C ILE A 196 17.48 -7.86 -28.36
N GLN A 197 18.39 -8.74 -28.79
CA GLN A 197 19.73 -8.87 -28.23
C GLN A 197 20.47 -7.53 -28.25
N ASN A 198 20.51 -6.86 -29.40
CA ASN A 198 21.16 -5.56 -29.53
C ASN A 198 20.62 -4.52 -28.53
N LYS A 199 19.29 -4.40 -28.39
CA LYS A 199 18.68 -3.45 -27.44
C LYS A 199 18.98 -3.80 -25.98
N VAL A 200 19.01 -5.08 -25.63
CA VAL A 200 19.39 -5.53 -24.29
C VAL A 200 20.87 -5.25 -24.04
N ASP A 201 21.76 -5.66 -24.95
CA ASP A 201 23.20 -5.48 -24.81
C ASP A 201 23.58 -4.01 -24.71
N LEU A 202 22.96 -3.13 -25.50
CA LEU A 202 23.15 -1.68 -25.38
C LEU A 202 22.74 -1.15 -24.00
N ALA A 203 21.61 -1.63 -23.45
CA ALA A 203 21.15 -1.23 -22.12
C ALA A 203 22.13 -1.68 -21.04
N ILE A 204 22.59 -2.93 -21.10
CA ILE A 204 23.53 -3.52 -20.15
C ILE A 204 24.91 -2.85 -20.25
N TRP A 205 25.39 -2.59 -21.47
CA TRP A 205 26.64 -1.87 -21.72
C TRP A 205 26.58 -0.43 -21.18
N GLY A 206 25.42 0.22 -21.30
CA GLY A 206 25.12 1.50 -20.63
C GLY A 206 25.02 1.44 -19.10
N GLY A 207 25.28 0.26 -18.51
CA GLY A 207 25.35 0.05 -17.08
C GLY A 207 24.04 -0.39 -16.42
N ALA A 208 22.98 -0.69 -17.20
CA ALA A 208 21.71 -1.11 -16.63
C ALA A 208 21.85 -2.43 -15.85
N LYS A 209 21.37 -2.44 -14.61
CA LYS A 209 21.44 -3.62 -13.72
C LYS A 209 20.17 -4.45 -13.69
N ILE A 210 19.05 -3.90 -14.16
CA ILE A 210 17.73 -4.53 -14.14
C ILE A 210 16.90 -4.04 -15.33
N ILE A 211 16.20 -4.96 -15.99
CA ILE A 211 15.28 -4.66 -17.09
C ILE A 211 13.98 -5.40 -16.82
N PHE A 212 12.87 -4.67 -16.75
CA PHE A 212 11.55 -5.26 -16.61
C PHE A 212 10.99 -5.66 -17.98
N TYR A 213 10.39 -6.84 -18.06
CA TYR A 213 9.84 -7.36 -19.31
C TYR A 213 8.73 -6.46 -19.85
N ASN A 214 7.82 -6.01 -18.97
CA ASN A 214 6.72 -5.14 -19.35
C ASN A 214 7.20 -3.79 -19.90
N ALA A 215 8.20 -3.18 -19.25
CA ALA A 215 8.76 -1.89 -19.66
C ALA A 215 9.53 -2.02 -20.99
N PHE A 216 10.32 -3.07 -21.14
CA PHE A 216 11.00 -3.36 -22.41
C PHE A 216 10.00 -3.59 -23.54
N TYR A 217 8.98 -4.43 -23.31
CA TYR A 217 7.96 -4.74 -24.29
C TYR A 217 7.18 -3.49 -24.69
N ALA A 218 6.62 -2.74 -23.73
CA ALA A 218 5.84 -1.54 -24.01
C ALA A 218 6.63 -0.48 -24.78
N ARG A 219 7.93 -0.34 -24.51
CA ARG A 219 8.79 0.60 -25.25
C ARG A 219 9.02 0.20 -26.71
N HIS A 220 9.03 -1.10 -26.97
CA HIS A 220 9.43 -1.69 -28.25
C HIS A 220 8.27 -2.42 -28.94
N GLU A 221 7.04 -2.19 -28.49
CA GLU A 221 5.85 -2.97 -28.85
C GLU A 221 5.61 -2.98 -30.35
N GLU A 222 5.79 -1.84 -31.02
CA GLU A 222 5.53 -1.69 -32.46
C GLU A 222 6.26 -2.75 -33.31
N TRP A 223 7.59 -2.88 -33.12
CA TRP A 223 8.39 -3.81 -33.91
C TRP A 223 8.44 -5.21 -33.30
N LEU A 224 8.20 -5.37 -32.00
CA LEU A 224 8.06 -6.68 -31.37
C LEU A 224 6.80 -7.37 -31.85
N PHE A 225 5.66 -6.67 -31.83
CA PHE A 225 4.38 -7.19 -32.28
C PHE A 225 4.38 -7.50 -33.78
N ALA A 226 4.94 -6.60 -34.60
CA ALA A 226 5.13 -6.84 -36.03
C ALA A 226 6.05 -8.05 -36.30
N GLY A 227 7.01 -8.31 -35.42
CA GLY A 227 7.91 -9.46 -35.45
C GLY A 227 7.37 -10.71 -34.76
N SER A 228 6.05 -10.85 -34.62
CA SER A 228 5.38 -11.99 -33.99
C SER A 228 5.66 -12.21 -32.49
N VAL A 229 6.28 -11.26 -31.81
CA VAL A 229 6.43 -11.26 -30.34
C VAL A 229 5.24 -10.53 -29.73
N ILE A 230 4.21 -11.27 -29.37
CA ILE A 230 2.87 -10.69 -29.08
C ILE A 230 2.60 -10.35 -27.60
N SER A 231 3.52 -10.67 -26.69
CA SER A 231 3.34 -10.38 -25.26
C SER A 231 4.66 -10.31 -24.49
N GLU A 232 4.62 -9.67 -23.31
CA GLU A 232 5.74 -9.66 -22.36
C GLU A 232 6.17 -11.06 -21.90
N LYS A 233 5.22 -12.02 -21.84
CA LYS A 233 5.49 -13.39 -21.42
C LYS A 233 6.25 -14.15 -22.52
N MET A 234 5.85 -13.96 -23.77
CA MET A 234 6.58 -14.51 -24.92
C MET A 234 7.98 -13.89 -25.02
N LEU A 235 8.10 -12.56 -24.84
CA LEU A 235 9.40 -11.88 -24.79
C LEU A 235 10.30 -12.47 -23.69
N LYS A 236 9.75 -12.74 -22.51
CA LYS A 236 10.47 -13.37 -21.41
C LYS A 236 11.02 -14.73 -21.82
N ASP A 237 10.22 -15.58 -22.46
CA ASP A 237 10.64 -16.92 -22.90
C ASP A 237 11.78 -16.84 -23.93
N ILE A 238 11.71 -15.88 -24.86
CA ILE A 238 12.80 -15.57 -25.80
C ILE A 238 14.06 -15.14 -25.04
N LEU A 239 13.95 -14.18 -24.12
CA LEU A 239 15.09 -13.67 -23.36
C LEU A 239 15.75 -14.73 -22.46
N VAL A 240 15.00 -15.70 -21.93
CA VAL A 240 15.54 -16.84 -21.18
C VAL A 240 16.43 -17.70 -22.08
N LYS A 241 16.03 -17.91 -23.35
CA LYS A 241 16.84 -18.65 -24.33
C LYS A 241 18.08 -17.87 -24.74
N LEU A 242 17.96 -16.56 -24.97
CA LEU A 242 19.07 -15.70 -25.42
C LEU A 242 20.10 -15.46 -24.31
N TYR A 243 19.67 -15.35 -23.04
CA TYR A 243 20.54 -15.02 -21.91
C TYR A 243 20.42 -16.03 -20.74
N PRO A 244 20.73 -17.32 -20.94
CA PRO A 244 20.51 -18.36 -19.92
C PRO A 244 21.35 -18.17 -18.65
N LYS A 245 22.42 -17.36 -18.72
CA LYS A 245 23.28 -17.04 -17.58
C LYS A 245 22.76 -15.87 -16.73
N TYR A 246 21.76 -15.14 -17.21
CA TYR A 246 21.19 -14.03 -16.46
C TYR A 246 20.21 -14.55 -15.40
N THR A 247 19.91 -13.71 -14.41
CA THR A 247 18.87 -14.04 -13.43
C THR A 247 17.52 -13.60 -13.96
N HIS A 248 16.60 -14.55 -14.13
CA HIS A 248 15.23 -14.31 -14.57
C HIS A 248 14.25 -14.43 -13.39
N ARG A 249 13.44 -13.40 -13.16
CA ARG A 249 12.36 -13.40 -12.17
C ARG A 249 11.00 -13.34 -12.87
N ALA A 250 9.92 -13.23 -12.10
CA ALA A 250 8.58 -13.13 -12.67
C ALA A 250 8.48 -11.98 -13.68
N ASN A 251 8.92 -10.77 -13.28
CA ASN A 251 8.64 -9.52 -13.98
C ASN A 251 9.88 -8.83 -14.60
N TYR A 252 11.09 -9.31 -14.30
CA TYR A 252 12.33 -8.69 -14.74
C TYR A 252 13.47 -9.70 -14.90
N PHE A 253 14.56 -9.27 -15.52
CA PHE A 253 15.84 -9.97 -15.53
C PHE A 253 17.02 -9.06 -15.18
N SER A 254 18.16 -9.66 -14.80
CA SER A 254 19.39 -8.93 -14.47
C SER A 254 20.67 -9.69 -14.86
N PRO A 255 21.72 -9.01 -15.37
CA PRO A 255 22.95 -9.65 -15.86
C PRO A 255 23.83 -10.31 -14.79
N LYS A 256 23.82 -9.80 -13.56
CA LYS A 256 24.68 -10.28 -12.47
C LYS A 256 23.90 -11.22 -11.55
N ALA A 257 24.45 -12.41 -11.31
CA ALA A 257 23.92 -13.39 -10.35
C ALA A 257 24.11 -12.98 -8.87
N ARG A 258 24.95 -11.98 -8.56
CA ARG A 258 25.18 -11.54 -7.17
C ARG A 258 23.96 -10.86 -6.56
N ASN A 259 23.69 -11.28 -5.32
CA ASN A 259 22.52 -10.98 -4.50
C ASN A 259 22.28 -9.48 -4.27
N GLY A 260 21.04 -9.08 -4.47
CA GLY A 260 20.49 -7.79 -4.12
C GLY A 260 18.99 -7.81 -4.39
N THR A 261 18.20 -7.23 -3.49
CA THR A 261 16.74 -7.13 -3.66
C THR A 261 16.40 -6.35 -4.93
N GLU A 262 15.19 -6.55 -5.47
CA GLU A 262 14.67 -5.73 -6.59
C GLU A 262 14.81 -4.23 -6.29
N LEU A 263 14.42 -3.84 -5.07
CA LEU A 263 14.53 -2.47 -4.57
C LEU A 263 15.98 -1.93 -4.61
N ALA A 264 16.95 -2.73 -4.15
CA ALA A 264 18.36 -2.31 -4.16
C ALA A 264 18.89 -2.10 -5.59
N LYS A 265 18.45 -2.92 -6.55
CA LYS A 265 18.81 -2.76 -7.97
C LYS A 265 18.22 -1.48 -8.54
N ILE A 266 16.92 -1.24 -8.33
CA ILE A 266 16.23 -0.02 -8.78
C ILE A 266 16.89 1.23 -8.18
N ARG A 267 17.19 1.22 -6.88
CA ARG A 267 17.93 2.32 -6.24
C ARG A 267 19.23 2.62 -6.96
N SER A 268 20.02 1.59 -7.26
CA SER A 268 21.30 1.77 -7.93
C SER A 268 21.15 2.28 -9.37
N GLU A 269 20.03 1.99 -10.03
CA GLU A 269 19.70 2.55 -11.35
C GLU A 269 19.30 4.02 -11.26
N ILE A 270 18.45 4.39 -10.29
CA ILE A 270 18.11 5.79 -10.00
C ILE A 270 19.38 6.61 -9.75
N MET A 271 20.29 6.09 -8.92
CA MET A 271 21.57 6.76 -8.64
C MET A 271 22.46 6.87 -9.88
N ARG A 272 22.50 5.85 -10.74
CA ARG A 272 23.29 5.87 -11.98
C ARG A 272 22.84 7.00 -12.91
N VAL A 273 21.54 7.26 -12.99
CA VAL A 273 20.98 8.27 -13.89
C VAL A 273 20.73 9.63 -13.25
N TRP A 274 21.00 9.79 -11.96
CA TRP A 274 20.74 11.05 -11.25
C TRP A 274 21.52 12.21 -11.84
N GLY A 275 22.74 11.97 -12.35
CA GLY A 275 23.56 13.01 -12.97
C GLY A 275 23.94 14.09 -11.97
N SER A 276 24.12 15.33 -12.43
CA SER A 276 24.47 16.50 -11.62
C SER A 276 23.26 17.28 -11.09
N ASP A 277 22.04 16.85 -11.39
CA ASP A 277 20.82 17.56 -11.01
C ASP A 277 20.64 17.57 -9.47
N VAL A 278 20.28 18.73 -8.92
CA VAL A 278 19.95 18.88 -7.50
C VAL A 278 18.62 18.20 -7.19
N VAL A 279 17.64 18.39 -8.07
CA VAL A 279 16.30 17.80 -7.98
C VAL A 279 15.91 17.10 -9.27
N LEU A 280 15.13 16.03 -9.15
CA LEU A 280 14.52 15.33 -10.27
C LEU A 280 13.05 15.02 -9.98
N ASN A 281 12.23 15.11 -11.02
CA ASN A 281 10.84 14.69 -10.97
C ASN A 281 10.64 13.27 -11.53
N TYR A 282 9.43 12.74 -11.36
CA TYR A 282 9.07 11.41 -11.86
C TYR A 282 9.19 11.26 -13.39
N GLU A 283 8.85 12.28 -14.16
CA GLU A 283 8.91 12.26 -15.62
C GLU A 283 10.36 12.14 -16.10
N GLN A 284 11.24 13.03 -15.62
CA GLN A 284 12.67 13.00 -15.92
C GLN A 284 13.32 11.67 -15.54
N LEU A 285 12.98 11.11 -14.37
CA LEU A 285 13.49 9.80 -13.96
C LEU A 285 12.96 8.67 -14.85
N SER A 286 11.68 8.72 -15.24
CA SER A 286 11.08 7.72 -16.12
C SER A 286 11.70 7.75 -17.53
N GLU A 287 11.99 8.94 -18.06
CA GLU A 287 12.68 9.11 -19.33
C GLU A 287 14.10 8.54 -19.29
N ARG A 288 14.82 8.76 -18.18
CA ARG A 288 16.18 8.26 -17.96
C ARG A 288 16.23 6.76 -17.63
N LEU A 289 15.14 6.19 -17.11
CA LEU A 289 15.01 4.77 -16.71
C LEU A 289 13.92 4.04 -17.52
N PRO A 290 14.06 3.98 -18.85
CA PRO A 290 12.99 3.52 -19.73
C PRO A 290 12.65 2.02 -19.60
N TYR A 291 13.43 1.25 -18.84
CA TYR A 291 13.24 -0.18 -18.62
C TYR A 291 12.79 -0.51 -17.18
N ILE A 292 12.45 0.52 -16.39
CA ILE A 292 11.91 0.37 -15.04
C ILE A 292 10.52 1.01 -15.00
N PRO A 293 9.48 0.28 -14.58
CA PRO A 293 8.13 0.84 -14.47
C PRO A 293 8.08 2.03 -13.49
N LEU A 294 7.25 3.02 -13.80
CA LEU A 294 7.15 4.23 -13.00
C LEU A 294 6.71 3.95 -11.55
N ASP A 295 5.81 2.99 -11.32
CA ASP A 295 5.40 2.58 -9.98
C ASP A 295 6.58 2.04 -9.15
N LYS A 296 7.54 1.38 -9.79
CA LYS A 296 8.77 0.88 -9.17
C LYS A 296 9.74 1.99 -8.82
N ILE A 297 9.85 3.01 -9.68
CA ILE A 297 10.63 4.22 -9.39
C ILE A 297 10.01 4.97 -8.19
N LYS A 298 8.70 5.22 -8.22
CA LYS A 298 7.96 5.87 -7.13
C LYS A 298 8.15 5.13 -5.79
N TYR A 299 8.03 3.80 -5.83
CA TYR A 299 8.26 2.97 -4.65
C TYR A 299 9.69 3.09 -4.13
N ALA A 300 10.70 3.06 -5.00
CA ALA A 300 12.10 3.17 -4.60
C ALA A 300 12.46 4.52 -3.99
N LEU A 301 11.88 5.62 -4.49
CA LEU A 301 12.05 6.95 -3.93
C LEU A 301 11.40 7.11 -2.55
N ALA A 302 10.23 6.48 -2.34
CA ALA A 302 9.49 6.62 -1.07
C ALA A 302 10.06 5.78 0.09
N TYR A 303 10.68 4.63 -0.20
CA TYR A 303 11.13 3.66 0.82
C TYR A 303 12.61 3.77 1.19
N ASN A 304 13.35 4.72 0.63
CA ASN A 304 14.77 4.90 0.93
C ASN A 304 15.04 6.28 1.54
N GLY A 305 15.72 6.30 2.68
CA GLY A 305 16.10 7.54 3.38
C GLY A 305 17.07 8.42 2.60
N ASP A 306 17.80 7.87 1.61
CA ASP A 306 18.73 8.66 0.79
C ASP A 306 18.01 9.61 -0.18
N PHE A 307 16.76 9.30 -0.55
CA PHE A 307 15.95 10.14 -1.44
C PHE A 307 14.99 10.99 -0.61
N ILE A 308 15.15 12.30 -0.73
CA ILE A 308 14.44 13.25 0.11
C ILE A 308 13.35 13.90 -0.73
N TRP A 309 12.10 13.76 -0.29
CA TRP A 309 10.97 14.46 -0.88
C TRP A 309 11.17 15.97 -0.78
N ASN A 310 11.12 16.66 -1.92
CA ASN A 310 11.24 18.11 -1.99
C ASN A 310 9.89 18.80 -2.15
N ALA A 311 9.12 18.34 -3.13
CA ALA A 311 7.79 18.84 -3.47
C ALA A 311 6.98 17.72 -4.16
N THR A 312 5.74 18.01 -4.52
CA THR A 312 4.88 17.07 -5.27
C THR A 312 5.62 16.51 -6.48
N GLU A 313 5.86 15.19 -6.49
CA GLU A 313 6.58 14.45 -7.53
C GLU A 313 8.07 14.79 -7.73
N VAL A 314 8.65 15.64 -6.88
CA VAL A 314 10.04 16.12 -6.98
C VAL A 314 10.85 15.65 -5.78
N TYR A 315 12.01 15.05 -6.06
CA TYR A 315 12.93 14.52 -5.06
C TYR A 315 14.34 15.08 -5.24
N THR A 316 15.07 15.19 -4.14
CA THR A 316 16.52 15.34 -4.12
C THR A 316 17.17 14.06 -3.56
N HIS A 317 18.49 13.96 -3.68
CA HIS A 317 19.27 12.91 -3.04
C HIS A 317 20.15 13.53 -1.95
N VAL A 318 20.35 12.84 -0.83
CA VAL A 318 21.12 13.34 0.32
C VAL A 318 22.52 13.85 -0.07
N GLY A 319 23.20 13.15 -1.00
CA GLY A 319 24.50 13.56 -1.52
C GLY A 319 24.49 14.74 -2.51
N ARG A 320 23.32 15.36 -2.75
CA ARG A 320 23.18 16.62 -3.50
C ARG A 320 22.98 17.82 -2.59
N VAL A 321 22.87 17.61 -1.29
CA VAL A 321 22.69 18.68 -0.31
C VAL A 321 24.06 19.13 0.18
N ASP A 322 24.34 20.42 0.03
CA ASP A 322 25.59 21.05 0.45
C ASP A 322 25.51 21.44 1.93
N VAL A 323 26.23 20.69 2.77
CA VAL A 323 26.40 20.93 4.20
C VAL A 323 27.88 20.78 4.54
N THR A 324 28.50 21.80 5.16
CA THR A 324 29.93 21.74 5.49
C THR A 324 30.19 20.96 6.78
N ASP A 325 31.43 20.53 7.00
CA ASP A 325 31.83 19.84 8.23
C ASP A 325 31.65 20.75 9.47
N GLU A 326 31.89 22.06 9.34
CA GLU A 326 31.68 23.03 10.42
C GLU A 326 30.20 23.15 10.79
N GLU A 327 29.30 23.18 9.80
CA GLU A 327 27.85 23.20 10.02
C GLU A 327 27.37 21.89 10.63
N CYS A 328 27.88 20.75 10.17
CA CYS A 328 27.61 19.45 10.77
C CYS A 328 27.98 19.45 12.27
N ALA A 329 29.17 19.96 12.61
CA ALA A 329 29.63 20.05 13.99
C ALA A 329 28.76 21.00 14.83
N ALA A 330 28.38 22.16 14.29
CA ALA A 330 27.52 23.13 14.97
C ALA A 330 26.13 22.55 15.28
N ILE A 331 25.50 21.90 14.29
CA ILE A 331 24.19 21.25 14.41
C ILE A 331 24.25 20.11 15.43
N ALA A 332 25.26 19.24 15.32
CA ALA A 332 25.43 18.12 16.25
C ALA A 332 25.61 18.60 17.70
N ASN A 333 26.38 19.68 17.91
CA ASN A 333 26.57 20.26 19.23
C ASN A 333 25.27 20.87 19.79
N TYR A 334 24.55 21.65 18.97
CA TYR A 334 23.26 22.25 19.35
C TYR A 334 22.28 21.17 19.83
N VAL A 335 22.05 20.13 19.01
CA VAL A 335 21.11 19.04 19.33
C VAL A 335 21.57 18.27 20.58
N ALA A 336 22.89 18.06 20.74
CA ALA A 336 23.43 17.39 21.91
C ALA A 336 23.21 18.18 23.21
N VAL A 337 23.32 19.52 23.16
CA VAL A 337 23.04 20.41 24.30
C VAL A 337 21.55 20.40 24.61
N ALA A 338 20.68 20.68 23.63
CA ALA A 338 19.24 20.72 23.83
C ALA A 338 18.70 19.39 24.40
N CYS A 339 19.11 18.24 23.85
CA CYS A 339 18.72 16.94 24.39
C CYS A 339 19.26 16.65 25.80
N ARG A 340 20.35 17.29 26.25
CA ARG A 340 20.84 17.15 27.64
C ARG A 340 20.02 18.00 28.61
N THR A 341 19.63 19.20 28.19
CA THR A 341 18.97 20.18 29.04
C THR A 341 17.47 19.91 29.12
N ASP A 342 16.83 19.72 27.97
CA ASP A 342 15.37 19.71 27.83
C ASP A 342 14.82 18.32 27.51
N GLY A 343 15.71 17.34 27.26
CA GLY A 343 15.34 15.98 26.87
C GLY A 343 14.99 15.81 25.39
N TYR A 344 14.89 16.90 24.63
CA TYR A 344 14.70 16.89 23.18
C TYR A 344 15.37 18.10 22.52
N ALA A 345 15.47 18.06 21.19
CA ALA A 345 15.72 19.23 20.38
C ALA A 345 14.57 19.42 19.38
N SER A 346 14.17 20.67 19.15
CA SER A 346 13.22 21.01 18.10
C SER A 346 13.96 21.14 16.77
N LEU A 347 13.43 20.49 15.73
CA LEU A 347 13.98 20.54 14.39
C LEU A 347 13.93 21.94 13.78
N ASN A 348 12.93 22.75 14.15
CA ASN A 348 12.79 24.13 13.65
C ASN A 348 13.91 25.03 14.17
N ASP A 349 14.45 24.72 15.35
CA ASP A 349 15.46 25.55 16.03
C ASP A 349 16.89 25.10 15.72
N VAL A 350 17.05 24.07 14.87
CA VAL A 350 18.36 23.62 14.40
C VAL A 350 19.03 24.75 13.61
N PRO A 351 20.27 25.15 13.96
CA PRO A 351 20.94 26.26 13.30
C PRO A 351 21.38 25.85 11.89
N LEU A 352 20.61 26.25 10.87
CA LEU A 352 20.89 25.93 9.47
C LEU A 352 21.98 26.81 8.84
N GLY A 353 22.31 27.97 9.43
CA GLY A 353 23.36 28.85 8.91
C GLY A 353 23.16 29.24 7.45
N GLU A 354 24.17 28.97 6.61
CA GLU A 354 24.15 29.28 5.17
C GLU A 354 23.67 28.10 4.30
N ILE A 355 23.31 26.96 4.90
CA ILE A 355 22.81 25.77 4.19
C ILE A 355 21.62 26.14 3.30
N GLU A 356 20.68 26.94 3.82
CA GLU A 356 19.50 27.37 3.06
C GLU A 356 19.86 28.14 1.80
N LYS A 357 20.89 29.00 1.86
CA LYS A 357 21.32 29.79 0.71
C LYS A 357 22.04 28.94 -0.33
N ARG A 358 22.87 27.98 0.10
CA ARG A 358 23.58 27.06 -0.82
C ARG A 358 22.65 26.00 -1.44
N ASN A 359 21.50 25.74 -0.82
CA ASN A 359 20.51 24.75 -1.27
C ASN A 359 19.17 25.40 -1.67
N TYR A 360 19.21 26.55 -2.35
CA TYR A 360 18.04 27.37 -2.68
C TYR A 360 16.97 26.68 -3.55
N GLU A 361 17.30 25.58 -4.24
CA GLU A 361 16.36 24.76 -5.02
C GLU A 361 15.52 23.81 -4.15
N LEU A 362 15.89 23.66 -2.87
CA LEU A 362 15.24 22.78 -1.91
C LEU A 362 14.28 23.55 -1.01
N THR A 363 13.18 22.90 -0.66
CA THR A 363 12.29 23.41 0.39
C THR A 363 12.97 23.28 1.76
N LEU A 364 12.63 24.17 2.69
CA LEU A 364 13.10 24.10 4.08
C LEU A 364 12.88 22.71 4.70
N ARG A 365 11.75 22.06 4.38
CA ARG A 365 11.45 20.69 4.82
C ARG A 365 12.45 19.67 4.27
N ALA A 366 12.83 19.78 2.99
CA ALA A 366 13.84 18.91 2.39
C ALA A 366 15.21 19.12 3.05
N ILE A 367 15.57 20.38 3.32
CA ILE A 367 16.82 20.73 4.02
C ILE A 367 16.84 20.13 5.42
N HIS A 368 15.79 20.31 6.23
CA HIS A 368 15.69 19.70 7.55
C HIS A 368 15.77 18.16 7.51
N ASN A 369 15.15 17.52 6.51
CA ASN A 369 15.24 16.08 6.33
C ASN A 369 16.66 15.62 5.98
N ALA A 370 17.35 16.35 5.09
CA ALA A 370 18.74 16.10 4.73
C ALA A 370 19.66 16.27 5.94
N VAL A 371 19.58 17.41 6.63
CA VAL A 371 20.37 17.69 7.83
C VAL A 371 20.19 16.59 8.87
N PHE A 372 18.95 16.16 9.12
CA PHE A 372 18.71 15.03 10.02
C PHE A 372 19.41 13.75 9.52
N GLY A 373 19.24 13.40 8.25
CA GLY A 373 19.84 12.21 7.65
C GLY A 373 21.38 12.20 7.67
N ILE A 374 21.99 13.35 7.38
CA ILE A 374 23.45 13.52 7.27
C ILE A 374 24.10 13.58 8.65
N VAL A 375 23.52 14.37 9.56
CA VAL A 375 24.21 14.78 10.80
C VAL A 375 23.73 14.00 12.03
N LEU A 376 22.43 13.67 12.09
CA LEU A 376 21.77 13.29 13.34
C LEU A 376 21.31 11.83 13.38
N ALA A 377 20.99 11.22 12.23
CA ALA A 377 20.34 9.92 12.13
C ALA A 377 21.13 8.76 12.75
N ASP A 378 22.44 8.90 12.96
CA ASP A 378 23.26 7.91 13.65
C ASP A 378 22.92 7.81 15.15
N LYS A 379 22.74 8.95 15.83
CA LYS A 379 22.64 9.04 17.30
C LYS A 379 21.25 9.40 17.81
N TYR A 380 20.39 9.94 16.95
CA TYR A 380 19.10 10.50 17.33
C TYR A 380 17.97 9.84 16.55
N ASP A 381 16.80 9.80 17.19
CA ASP A 381 15.52 9.49 16.57
C ASP A 381 14.73 10.78 16.35
N ARG A 382 13.82 10.75 15.38
CA ARG A 382 12.92 11.88 15.08
C ARG A 382 11.48 11.42 14.98
N ARG A 383 10.58 12.14 15.67
CA ARG A 383 9.13 11.99 15.58
C ARG A 383 8.52 13.36 15.26
N GLY A 384 8.06 13.53 14.02
CA GLY A 384 7.66 14.85 13.52
C GLY A 384 8.85 15.82 13.54
N LYS A 385 8.72 16.90 14.32
CA LYS A 385 9.78 17.90 14.52
C LYS A 385 10.56 17.71 15.83
N ILE A 386 10.26 16.69 16.61
CA ILE A 386 10.94 16.39 17.88
C ILE A 386 12.11 15.44 17.61
N ILE A 387 13.29 15.83 18.06
CA ILE A 387 14.52 15.03 17.98
C ILE A 387 14.88 14.57 19.40
N THR A 388 15.06 13.28 19.59
CA THR A 388 15.42 12.67 20.89
C THR A 388 16.62 11.75 20.71
N ARG A 389 17.31 11.37 21.78
CA ARG A 389 18.37 10.37 21.65
C ARG A 389 17.74 9.02 21.31
N LYS A 390 18.47 8.19 20.58
CA LYS A 390 18.01 6.84 20.29
C LYS A 390 17.72 6.07 21.57
N GLY A 391 16.52 5.51 21.66
CA GLY A 391 16.04 4.78 22.83
C GLY A 391 15.31 5.61 23.87
N ASP A 392 15.29 6.95 23.74
CA ASP A 392 14.48 7.80 24.61
C ASP A 392 12.98 7.59 24.32
N THR A 393 12.17 7.58 25.38
CA THR A 393 10.71 7.36 25.29
C THR A 393 9.91 8.64 25.36
N LEU A 394 10.56 9.82 25.33
CA LEU A 394 9.89 11.10 25.43
C LEU A 394 8.85 11.26 24.31
N ASP A 395 7.60 11.47 24.71
CA ASP A 395 6.49 11.69 23.79
C ASP A 395 6.03 13.15 23.83
N ALA A 396 5.29 13.55 22.80
CA ALA A 396 4.79 14.92 22.68
C ALA A 396 3.89 15.31 23.86
N LEU A 397 3.18 14.35 24.47
CA LEU A 397 2.33 14.60 25.62
C LEU A 397 3.14 14.99 26.86
N ALA A 398 4.27 14.33 27.12
CA ALA A 398 5.15 14.67 28.23
C ALA A 398 5.73 16.09 28.08
N ILE A 399 6.19 16.46 26.89
CA ILE A 399 6.67 17.82 26.58
C ILE A 399 5.54 18.84 26.75
N MET A 400 4.35 18.53 26.25
CA MET A 400 3.17 19.37 26.38
C MET A 400 2.80 19.60 27.86
N LYS A 401 2.86 18.55 28.69
CA LYS A 401 2.60 18.67 30.14
C LYS A 401 3.62 19.59 30.81
N GLU A 402 4.90 19.49 30.44
CA GLU A 402 5.93 20.37 31.00
C GLU A 402 5.72 21.83 30.58
N HIS A 403 5.39 22.07 29.31
CA HIS A 403 5.02 23.40 28.86
C HIS A 403 3.84 23.97 29.65
N CYS A 404 2.77 23.20 29.85
CA CYS A 404 1.62 23.64 30.67
C CYS A 404 2.01 24.01 32.11
N ARG A 405 3.02 23.37 32.72
CA ARG A 405 3.47 23.71 34.09
C ARG A 405 4.10 25.11 34.17
N THR A 406 4.63 25.62 33.07
CA THR A 406 5.25 26.95 33.01
C THR A 406 4.24 28.09 32.87
N LEU A 407 2.98 27.77 32.59
CA LEU A 407 1.95 28.76 32.26
C LEU A 407 1.06 29.06 33.47
N ASP A 408 0.85 30.35 33.73
CA ASP A 408 -0.14 30.78 34.72
C ASP A 408 -1.56 30.79 34.16
N LYS A 409 -1.72 31.20 32.90
CA LYS A 409 -2.97 31.20 32.13
C LYS A 409 -2.66 31.06 30.65
N CYS A 410 -3.53 30.39 29.90
CA CYS A 410 -3.45 30.32 28.44
C CYS A 410 -4.81 29.95 27.83
N SER A 411 -4.95 30.13 26.52
CA SER A 411 -6.09 29.63 25.76
C SER A 411 -5.86 28.19 25.26
N LEU A 412 -6.94 27.50 24.89
CA LEU A 412 -6.88 26.23 24.19
C LEU A 412 -6.16 26.41 22.86
N GLN A 413 -6.37 27.55 22.20
CA GLN A 413 -5.70 27.87 20.95
C GLN A 413 -4.19 27.98 21.13
N ASP A 414 -3.69 28.61 22.20
CA ASP A 414 -2.25 28.68 22.49
C ASP A 414 -1.65 27.27 22.63
N LEU A 415 -2.34 26.37 23.33
CA LEU A 415 -1.89 24.99 23.51
C LEU A 415 -1.90 24.21 22.18
N LEU A 416 -2.91 24.42 21.34
CA LEU A 416 -3.00 23.82 20.00
C LEU A 416 -1.91 24.33 19.06
N ASP A 417 -1.58 25.61 19.15
CA ASP A 417 -0.53 26.23 18.34
C ASP A 417 0.85 25.71 18.76
N PHE A 418 1.12 25.63 20.06
CA PHE A 418 2.34 25.04 20.58
C PHE A 418 2.51 23.56 20.16
N GLU A 419 1.45 22.74 20.24
CA GLU A 419 1.53 21.34 19.78
C GLU A 419 1.86 21.24 18.29
N ARG A 420 1.25 22.10 17.47
CA ARG A 420 1.51 22.13 16.02
C ARG A 420 2.94 22.53 15.70
N GLU A 421 3.50 23.49 16.45
CA GLU A 421 4.89 23.90 16.31
C GLU A 421 5.85 22.77 16.71
N LEU A 422 5.53 22.07 17.80
CA LEU A 422 6.30 20.98 18.37
C LEU A 422 6.30 19.71 17.51
N THR A 423 5.14 19.27 17.01
CA THR A 423 5.01 18.00 16.28
C THR A 423 5.08 18.20 14.76
N GLY A 424 4.67 19.37 14.27
CA GLY A 424 4.44 19.63 12.85
C GLY A 424 3.12 19.05 12.32
N GLU A 425 2.32 18.44 13.19
CA GLU A 425 1.01 17.85 12.88
C GLU A 425 -0.06 18.55 13.73
N SER A 426 -1.31 18.05 13.71
CA SER A 426 -2.37 18.63 14.56
C SER A 426 -3.11 17.53 15.30
N HIS A 427 -2.70 17.30 16.54
CA HIS A 427 -3.28 16.31 17.43
C HIS A 427 -4.02 16.97 18.56
N ARG A 428 -5.27 17.40 18.31
CA ARG A 428 -6.09 18.13 19.29
C ARG A 428 -6.17 17.49 20.68
N TRP A 429 -6.05 16.16 20.78
CA TRP A 429 -6.14 15.44 22.03
C TRP A 429 -4.94 15.65 22.95
N ILE A 430 -3.72 15.83 22.41
CA ILE A 430 -2.48 16.01 23.19
C ILE A 430 -2.51 17.28 24.04
N PRO A 431 -2.76 18.48 23.49
CA PRO A 431 -2.80 19.71 24.27
C PRO A 431 -3.96 19.72 25.25
N MET A 432 -5.12 19.16 24.88
CA MET A 432 -6.26 19.06 25.80
C MET A 432 -5.95 18.11 26.97
N GLU A 433 -5.42 16.92 26.71
CA GLU A 433 -5.06 15.96 27.76
C GLU A 433 -3.98 16.51 28.68
N ALA A 434 -2.96 17.19 28.13
CA ALA A 434 -1.94 17.87 28.92
C ALA A 434 -2.54 18.99 29.78
N GLY A 435 -3.39 19.84 29.18
CA GLY A 435 -4.11 20.92 29.85
C GLY A 435 -4.96 20.40 31.00
N TYR A 436 -5.78 19.36 30.78
CA TYR A 436 -6.56 18.75 31.86
C TYR A 436 -5.70 18.06 32.91
N SER A 437 -4.57 17.45 32.54
CA SER A 437 -3.66 16.77 33.46
C SER A 437 -2.91 17.71 34.41
N VAL A 438 -2.60 18.93 33.96
CA VAL A 438 -1.68 19.85 34.65
C VAL A 438 -2.37 21.14 35.08
N MET A 439 -3.20 21.71 34.24
CA MET A 439 -3.93 22.97 34.50
C MET A 439 -5.39 22.69 34.87
N VAL A 440 -6.15 23.76 35.10
CA VAL A 440 -7.59 23.73 35.31
C VAL A 440 -8.25 24.48 34.16
N ARG A 441 -9.19 23.83 33.46
CA ARG A 441 -9.91 24.45 32.35
C ARG A 441 -11.06 25.27 32.91
N ALA A 442 -10.92 26.59 32.88
CA ALA A 442 -11.86 27.51 33.48
C ALA A 442 -13.14 27.67 32.64
N ASP A 443 -13.04 27.60 31.31
CA ASP A 443 -14.17 27.68 30.37
C ASP A 443 -13.86 26.95 29.04
N GLU A 444 -14.63 27.22 27.98
CA GLU A 444 -14.45 26.55 26.68
C GLU A 444 -13.05 26.78 26.09
N ASP A 445 -12.45 27.93 26.32
CA ASP A 445 -11.18 28.32 25.71
C ASP A 445 -10.08 28.57 26.74
N SER A 446 -10.38 28.80 28.02
CA SER A 446 -9.37 29.25 28.99
C SER A 446 -8.87 28.12 29.90
N TYR A 447 -7.56 28.07 30.11
CA TYR A 447 -6.88 27.31 31.16
C TYR A 447 -6.20 28.25 32.15
N VAL A 448 -6.23 27.87 33.43
CA VAL A 448 -5.56 28.56 34.53
C VAL A 448 -4.75 27.59 35.36
N ALA A 449 -3.63 28.04 35.89
CA ALA A 449 -2.86 27.30 36.88
C ALA A 449 -3.70 27.06 38.15
N GLU A 450 -3.44 25.94 38.83
CA GLU A 450 -4.21 25.51 40.01
C GLU A 450 -4.29 26.57 41.12
N LYS A 451 -3.25 27.40 41.26
CA LYS A 451 -3.23 28.50 42.25
C LYS A 451 -4.36 29.54 42.07
N TYR A 452 -5.04 29.55 40.93
CA TYR A 452 -6.18 30.44 40.64
C TYR A 452 -7.56 29.81 40.92
N VAL A 453 -7.59 28.59 41.44
CA VAL A 453 -8.81 27.93 41.91
C VAL A 453 -8.66 27.48 43.37
N HIS A 454 -9.76 27.54 44.10
CA HIS A 454 -9.85 27.06 45.47
C HIS A 454 -11.01 26.08 45.59
N PHE A 455 -10.72 24.80 45.40
CA PHE A 455 -11.73 23.75 45.50
C PHE A 455 -11.82 23.22 46.94
N ASP A 456 -12.92 23.53 47.63
CA ASP A 456 -13.33 22.77 48.81
C ASP A 456 -13.96 21.45 48.34
N ALA A 457 -13.15 20.39 48.30
CA ALA A 457 -13.61 19.13 47.75
C ALA A 457 -14.79 18.52 48.51
N ALA A 458 -14.88 18.72 49.83
CA ALA A 458 -15.96 18.19 50.64
C ALA A 458 -17.29 18.93 50.39
N GLU A 459 -17.26 20.24 50.19
CA GLU A 459 -18.45 21.02 49.80
C GLU A 459 -18.89 20.73 48.36
N ILE A 460 -17.95 20.67 47.42
CA ILE A 460 -18.26 20.42 46.01
C ILE A 460 -18.80 19.00 45.82
N ASP A 461 -18.21 17.99 46.47
CA ASP A 461 -18.73 16.62 46.40
C ASP A 461 -20.12 16.49 47.04
N ARG A 462 -20.41 17.27 48.10
CA ARG A 462 -21.77 17.36 48.67
C ARG A 462 -22.76 18.01 47.70
N ALA A 463 -22.33 19.04 46.97
CA ALA A 463 -23.15 19.64 45.92
C ALA A 463 -23.42 18.63 44.80
N LEU A 464 -22.41 17.85 44.40
CA LEU A 464 -22.54 16.81 43.35
C LEU A 464 -23.48 15.66 43.73
N ASP A 465 -23.55 15.28 45.00
CA ASP A 465 -24.51 14.27 45.47
C ASP A 465 -25.97 14.65 45.21
N LEU A 466 -26.28 15.95 45.14
CA LEU A 466 -27.63 16.41 44.82
C LEU A 466 -28.02 16.09 43.38
N PHE A 467 -27.04 15.91 42.49
CA PHE A 467 -27.24 15.61 41.07
C PHE A 467 -27.01 14.14 40.76
N VAL A 468 -25.94 13.54 41.28
CA VAL A 468 -25.55 12.16 41.00
C VAL A 468 -26.26 11.23 41.99
N THR A 469 -27.55 10.97 41.80
CA THR A 469 -28.35 10.12 42.70
C THR A 469 -28.03 8.62 42.56
N GLY A 470 -27.54 8.20 41.40
CA GLY A 470 -27.07 6.83 41.13
C GLY A 470 -25.54 6.70 41.13
N GLU A 471 -25.02 5.74 40.35
CA GLU A 471 -23.58 5.49 40.20
C GLU A 471 -22.88 6.48 39.26
N TYR A 472 -23.61 7.10 38.33
CA TYR A 472 -23.07 8.04 37.36
C TYR A 472 -24.14 9.05 36.90
N LEU A 473 -23.68 10.14 36.27
CA LEU A 473 -24.51 11.15 35.65
C LEU A 473 -23.76 11.73 34.43
N PRO A 474 -24.39 11.88 33.25
CA PRO A 474 -23.79 12.61 32.14
C PRO A 474 -23.44 14.03 32.55
N LEU A 475 -22.25 14.52 32.18
CA LEU A 475 -21.80 15.85 32.56
C LEU A 475 -22.82 16.93 32.13
N LYS A 476 -23.39 16.81 30.93
CA LYS A 476 -24.40 17.73 30.39
C LYS A 476 -25.71 17.78 31.17
N SER A 477 -25.99 16.79 32.01
CA SER A 477 -27.19 16.77 32.84
C SER A 477 -27.09 17.76 34.01
N VAL A 478 -25.90 18.29 34.33
CA VAL A 478 -25.75 19.38 35.29
C VAL A 478 -26.07 20.71 34.62
N THR A 479 -27.28 21.23 34.87
CA THR A 479 -27.79 22.45 34.21
C THR A 479 -27.75 23.70 35.09
N THR A 480 -27.43 23.56 36.37
CA THR A 480 -27.33 24.66 37.34
C THR A 480 -26.17 24.43 38.31
N PHE A 481 -25.55 25.53 38.75
CA PHE A 481 -24.43 25.52 39.69
C PHE A 481 -24.72 26.27 41.00
N ALA A 482 -25.99 26.56 41.29
CA ALA A 482 -26.38 27.35 42.47
C ALA A 482 -25.95 26.73 43.81
N ALA A 483 -25.81 25.40 43.86
CA ALA A 483 -25.37 24.67 45.06
C ALA A 483 -23.84 24.59 45.21
N PHE A 484 -23.07 25.01 44.20
CA PHE A 484 -21.61 24.88 44.23
C PHE A 484 -20.97 26.08 44.94
N PRO A 485 -19.98 25.84 45.82
CA PRO A 485 -19.31 26.92 46.55
C PRO A 485 -18.44 27.78 45.63
N HIS A 486 -18.18 29.03 46.03
CA HIS A 486 -17.28 29.90 45.28
C HIS A 486 -15.85 29.35 45.30
N CYS A 487 -15.26 29.11 44.12
CA CYS A 487 -13.91 28.54 43.98
C CYS A 487 -12.91 29.47 43.26
N GLY A 488 -13.26 30.75 43.07
CA GLY A 488 -12.41 31.72 42.37
C GLY A 488 -12.60 31.76 40.85
N GLN A 489 -13.34 30.80 40.28
CA GLN A 489 -13.76 30.77 38.88
C GLN A 489 -15.27 30.58 38.79
N ALA A 490 -15.89 31.04 37.70
CA ALA A 490 -17.31 30.83 37.47
C ALA A 490 -17.58 29.37 37.08
N TRP A 491 -18.47 28.71 37.82
CA TRP A 491 -18.84 27.32 37.52
C TRP A 491 -19.51 27.17 36.17
N ASN A 492 -19.02 26.19 35.42
CA ASN A 492 -19.57 25.71 34.16
C ASN A 492 -19.14 24.25 33.96
N LEU A 493 -19.57 23.63 32.86
CA LEU A 493 -19.29 22.21 32.59
C LEU A 493 -17.79 21.92 32.39
N PHE A 494 -16.99 22.86 31.89
CA PHE A 494 -15.54 22.67 31.72
C PHE A 494 -14.82 22.69 33.07
N LEU A 495 -15.15 23.66 33.93
CA LEU A 495 -14.59 23.73 35.28
C LEU A 495 -14.99 22.49 36.10
N LEU A 496 -16.25 22.05 35.98
CA LEU A 496 -16.72 20.85 36.64
C LEU A 496 -16.02 19.58 36.14
N GLU A 497 -15.78 19.47 34.84
CA GLU A 497 -14.98 18.38 34.28
C GLU A 497 -13.56 18.38 34.87
N SER A 498 -12.88 19.53 34.90
CA SER A 498 -11.55 19.65 35.53
C SER A 498 -11.56 19.24 36.99
N TYR A 499 -12.58 19.65 37.76
CA TYR A 499 -12.76 19.24 39.15
C TYR A 499 -12.87 17.71 39.27
N CYS A 500 -13.80 17.09 38.52
CA CYS A 500 -14.04 15.65 38.59
C CYS A 500 -12.86 14.81 38.09
N ARG A 501 -12.03 15.33 37.19
CA ARG A 501 -10.84 14.61 36.69
C ARG A 501 -9.75 14.46 37.74
N ARG A 502 -9.60 15.43 38.66
CA ARG A 502 -8.37 15.56 39.46
C ARG A 502 -8.55 15.84 40.94
N PHE A 503 -9.63 16.51 41.33
CA PHE A 503 -9.75 17.12 42.66
C PHE A 503 -10.85 16.50 43.52
N SER A 504 -11.87 15.90 42.91
CA SER A 504 -12.93 15.23 43.65
C SER A 504 -12.40 14.02 44.41
N ASP A 505 -12.84 13.84 45.66
CA ASP A 505 -12.52 12.66 46.46
C ASP A 505 -13.48 11.51 46.15
N ARG A 506 -14.73 11.82 45.79
CA ARG A 506 -15.81 10.84 45.65
C ARG A 506 -16.21 10.52 44.21
N PHE A 507 -15.91 11.40 43.27
CA PHE A 507 -16.25 11.26 41.86
C PHE A 507 -14.99 11.25 40.99
N CYS A 508 -15.09 10.59 39.83
CA CYS A 508 -14.14 10.70 38.73
C CYS A 508 -14.89 11.11 37.46
N PHE A 509 -14.14 11.51 36.44
CA PHE A 509 -14.70 11.80 35.13
C PHE A 509 -14.27 10.73 34.12
N GLU A 510 -15.25 10.09 33.48
CA GLU A 510 -15.02 9.03 32.50
C GLU A 510 -15.50 9.48 31.13
N VAL A 511 -14.68 9.21 30.11
CA VAL A 511 -14.95 9.58 28.71
C VAL A 511 -14.16 8.71 27.74
N LEU A 512 -14.69 8.51 26.53
CA LEU A 512 -13.98 7.79 25.46
C LEU A 512 -12.71 8.50 24.97
N ALA A 513 -12.76 9.82 24.91
CA ALA A 513 -11.66 10.67 24.47
C ALA A 513 -11.89 12.10 24.97
N VAL A 514 -10.79 12.81 25.26
CA VAL A 514 -10.85 14.23 25.59
C VAL A 514 -11.54 15.00 24.46
N ASN A 515 -12.39 15.95 24.85
CA ASN A 515 -13.20 16.71 23.90
C ASN A 515 -13.55 18.11 24.45
N SER A 516 -14.04 18.98 23.57
CA SER A 516 -14.60 20.30 23.93
C SER A 516 -16.12 20.34 23.76
N LYS A 517 -16.80 19.19 23.88
CA LYS A 517 -18.26 19.11 23.70
C LYS A 517 -18.99 18.79 25.00
N ASN A 518 -18.27 18.85 26.13
CA ASN A 518 -18.70 18.39 27.45
C ASN A 518 -19.32 16.99 27.39
N ALA A 519 -18.77 16.12 26.54
CA ALA A 519 -19.18 14.73 26.46
C ALA A 519 -18.39 13.91 27.48
N GLY A 520 -19.09 13.02 28.19
CA GLY A 520 -18.53 12.26 29.31
C GLY A 520 -19.53 12.15 30.46
N ALA A 521 -19.19 11.34 31.45
CA ALA A 521 -19.98 11.17 32.66
C ALA A 521 -19.15 11.45 33.91
N ILE A 522 -19.81 12.04 34.90
CA ILE A 522 -19.36 12.09 36.29
C ILE A 522 -19.74 10.74 36.89
N VAL A 523 -18.76 10.02 37.45
CA VAL A 523 -18.93 8.65 37.92
C VAL A 523 -18.48 8.58 39.38
N ARG A 524 -19.25 7.93 40.25
CA ARG A 524 -18.80 7.67 41.62
C ARG A 524 -17.57 6.77 41.57
N LYS A 525 -16.53 7.06 42.36
CA LYS A 525 -15.33 6.20 42.41
C LYS A 525 -15.62 4.79 42.95
N SER A 526 -16.75 4.59 43.62
CA SER A 526 -17.25 3.27 44.03
C SER A 526 -17.79 2.44 42.88
N CYS A 527 -18.18 3.06 41.76
CA CYS A 527 -18.77 2.40 40.61
C CYS A 527 -17.76 1.42 39.99
N ARG A 528 -18.26 0.24 39.63
CA ARG A 528 -17.45 -0.84 39.02
C ARG A 528 -17.72 -1.01 37.53
N LEU A 529 -18.58 -0.17 36.96
CA LEU A 529 -18.90 -0.20 35.54
C LEU A 529 -17.80 0.49 34.74
N SER A 530 -17.33 -0.16 33.68
CA SER A 530 -16.53 0.49 32.64
C SER A 530 -17.36 1.54 31.90
N TYR A 531 -16.73 2.51 31.26
CA TYR A 531 -17.45 3.53 30.50
C TYR A 531 -18.36 2.96 29.40
N LEU A 532 -17.95 1.85 28.77
CA LEU A 532 -18.80 1.13 27.81
C LEU A 532 -20.06 0.56 28.49
N GLN A 533 -19.90 -0.04 29.68
CA GLN A 533 -21.04 -0.56 30.46
C GLN A 533 -21.95 0.56 30.95
N ILE A 534 -21.41 1.73 31.32
CA ILE A 534 -22.19 2.91 31.68
C ILE A 534 -23.07 3.35 30.50
N MET A 535 -22.51 3.42 29.29
CA MET A 535 -23.30 3.77 28.11
C MET A 535 -24.34 2.69 27.76
N ALA A 536 -24.00 1.40 27.92
CA ALA A 536 -24.94 0.30 27.69
C ALA A 536 -26.09 0.29 28.71
N ASP A 537 -25.78 0.58 29.99
CA ASP A 537 -26.74 0.71 31.08
C ASP A 537 -27.71 1.87 30.83
N ALA A 538 -27.19 3.05 30.47
CA ALA A 538 -28.01 4.20 30.11
C ALA A 538 -28.93 3.96 28.91
N VAL A 539 -28.46 3.20 27.90
CA VAL A 539 -29.29 2.79 26.76
C VAL A 539 -30.35 1.78 27.20
N ALA A 540 -30.00 0.83 28.04
CA ALA A 540 -30.93 -0.17 28.55
C ALA A 540 -32.07 0.45 29.35
N ASP A 541 -31.77 1.48 30.17
CA ASP A 541 -32.75 2.25 30.95
C ASP A 541 -33.58 3.24 30.13
N SER A 542 -33.23 3.46 28.86
CA SER A 542 -34.01 4.31 27.96
C SER A 542 -35.05 3.50 27.17
N ASP A 543 -36.11 4.15 26.70
CA ASP A 543 -37.17 3.53 25.88
C ASP A 543 -36.81 3.41 24.39
N ILE A 544 -35.54 3.63 24.01
CA ILE A 544 -35.14 3.65 22.60
C ILE A 544 -35.07 2.25 21.99
N LEU A 545 -35.25 2.17 20.67
CA LEU A 545 -34.98 0.97 19.89
C LEU A 545 -33.49 0.63 19.93
N LEU A 546 -33.15 -0.65 20.08
CA LEU A 546 -31.76 -1.15 20.08
C LEU A 546 -31.18 -1.23 18.66
N GLU A 547 -31.36 -0.16 17.89
CA GLU A 547 -30.82 0.03 16.57
C GLU A 547 -29.64 1.01 16.64
N LYS A 548 -28.64 0.77 15.79
CA LYS A 548 -27.39 1.54 15.79
C LYS A 548 -27.61 3.06 15.73
N ALA A 549 -28.47 3.53 14.81
CA ALA A 549 -28.72 4.95 14.63
C ALA A 549 -29.40 5.59 15.85
N ALA A 550 -30.43 4.93 16.41
CA ALA A 550 -31.16 5.42 17.57
C ALA A 550 -30.26 5.52 18.82
N ILE A 551 -29.41 4.52 19.04
CA ILE A 551 -28.43 4.52 20.13
C ILE A 551 -27.40 5.63 19.97
N GLU A 552 -26.80 5.78 18.78
CA GLU A 552 -25.79 6.80 18.53
C GLU A 552 -26.37 8.22 18.70
N GLU A 553 -27.62 8.43 18.27
CA GLU A 553 -28.34 9.67 18.49
C GLU A 553 -28.61 9.92 19.98
N PHE A 554 -29.16 8.93 20.69
CA PHE A 554 -29.42 9.02 22.13
C PHE A 554 -28.16 9.36 22.93
N LEU A 555 -27.07 8.62 22.72
CA LEU A 555 -25.81 8.83 23.44
C LEU A 555 -25.21 10.21 23.14
N CYS A 556 -25.32 10.68 21.89
CA CYS A 556 -24.81 12.00 21.52
C CYS A 556 -25.66 13.13 22.12
N ASN A 557 -26.98 13.01 22.09
CA ASN A 557 -27.92 14.02 22.58
C ASN A 557 -27.84 14.15 24.11
N ASN A 558 -27.68 13.03 24.82
CA ASN A 558 -27.54 13.01 26.28
C ASN A 558 -26.11 13.24 26.77
N GLY A 559 -25.14 13.47 25.87
CA GLY A 559 -23.78 13.87 26.24
C GLY A 559 -22.84 12.74 26.65
N TYR A 560 -23.14 11.48 26.39
CA TYR A 560 -22.21 10.37 26.60
C TYR A 560 -21.09 10.35 25.55
N ILE A 561 -21.37 10.76 24.32
CA ILE A 561 -20.40 10.81 23.22
C ILE A 561 -20.40 12.17 22.52
N GLY A 562 -19.23 12.60 22.04
CA GLY A 562 -19.08 13.88 21.34
C GLY A 562 -19.40 13.85 19.84
N ARG A 563 -19.64 12.68 19.25
CA ARG A 563 -19.90 12.51 17.82
C ARG A 563 -21.04 11.50 17.62
N ARG A 564 -21.87 11.70 16.59
CA ARG A 564 -22.95 10.78 16.18
C ARG A 564 -22.41 9.56 15.41
N SER A 565 -21.37 8.93 15.96
CA SER A 565 -20.82 7.67 15.46
C SER A 565 -19.92 7.09 16.51
N TYR A 566 -20.13 5.81 16.84
CA TYR A 566 -19.30 5.07 17.78
C TYR A 566 -18.88 3.74 17.16
N ALA A 567 -17.57 3.45 17.20
CA ALA A 567 -17.02 2.29 16.50
C ALA A 567 -17.51 0.95 17.08
N LYS A 568 -17.87 0.92 18.37
CA LYS A 568 -18.26 -0.30 19.10
C LYS A 568 -19.77 -0.35 19.41
N THR A 569 -20.61 0.30 18.59
CA THR A 569 -22.06 0.28 18.82
C THR A 569 -22.65 -1.14 18.81
N ASP A 570 -22.09 -2.06 18.02
CA ASP A 570 -22.56 -3.45 17.99
C ASP A 570 -22.30 -4.20 19.31
N GLU A 571 -21.18 -3.91 19.98
CA GLU A 571 -20.87 -4.44 21.31
C GLU A 571 -21.81 -3.84 22.37
N LEU A 572 -22.05 -2.53 22.26
CA LEU A 572 -22.95 -1.79 23.15
C LEU A 572 -24.39 -2.31 23.03
N ILE A 573 -24.89 -2.56 21.82
CA ILE A 573 -26.22 -3.16 21.57
C ILE A 573 -26.36 -4.50 22.30
N LYS A 574 -25.36 -5.37 22.18
CA LYS A 574 -25.36 -6.69 22.84
C LYS A 574 -25.43 -6.54 24.37
N GLN A 575 -24.64 -5.63 24.94
CA GLN A 575 -24.64 -5.40 26.38
C GLN A 575 -25.97 -4.80 26.86
N ALA A 576 -26.50 -3.78 26.17
CA ALA A 576 -27.78 -3.16 26.51
C ALA A 576 -28.94 -4.16 26.43
N LYS A 577 -28.96 -5.01 25.40
CA LYS A 577 -29.96 -6.09 25.26
C LYS A 577 -29.89 -7.06 26.44
N ALA A 578 -28.70 -7.52 26.79
CA ALA A 578 -28.50 -8.43 27.92
C ALA A 578 -28.86 -7.80 29.27
N ILE A 579 -28.78 -6.47 29.41
CA ILE A 579 -29.23 -5.76 30.61
C ILE A 579 -30.76 -5.71 30.65
N ARG A 580 -31.44 -5.36 29.53
CA ARG A 580 -32.92 -5.38 29.46
C ARG A 580 -33.50 -6.76 29.75
N GLU A 581 -32.95 -7.80 29.12
CA GLU A 581 -33.37 -9.20 29.33
C GLU A 581 -33.15 -9.71 30.77
N LYS A 582 -32.31 -9.05 31.58
CA LYS A 582 -32.12 -9.38 33.01
C LYS A 582 -33.02 -8.58 33.95
N ARG A 583 -33.58 -7.46 33.48
CA ARG A 583 -34.46 -6.56 34.23
C ARG A 583 -35.93 -6.92 34.03
N ASP A 584 -36.26 -7.49 32.87
CA ASP A 584 -37.50 -8.19 32.57
C ASP A 584 -37.56 -9.56 33.28
#